data_AF-A0A6P0X7U3-F1
#
_entry.id   AF-A0A6P0X7U3-F1
#
_cell.length_a   1.000
_cell.length_b   1.000
_cell.length_c   1.000
_cell.angle_alpha   90.00
_cell.angle_beta   90.00
_cell.angle_gamma   90.00
#
_symmetry.space_group_name_H-M   'P 1'
#
loop_
_entity.id
_entity.type
_entity.pdbx_description
1 polymer ?
#
loop_
_entity_poly.entity_id
_entity_poly.type
_entity_poly.pdbx_seq_one_letter_code
_entity_poly.pdbx_strand_id
1 'polypeptide(L)' 'NIVTDGVNGYLFEPTDDQGSIVATQRLLEKPEERDSLRQNARIEAERWGWSAATRQLQNYYRAVVASQSMSAAA' A
#
# COMPACT_ATOMS: atom_id res chain seq x y z
N ASN A 1 -4.54 0.55 5.91
CA ASN A 1 -4.99 1.72 5.15
C ASN A 1 -4.02 1.90 3.98
N ILE A 2 -4.49 2.10 2.75
CA ILE A 2 -3.62 2.15 1.55
C ILE A 2 -2.79 3.44 1.52
N VAL A 3 -3.33 4.51 2.10
CA VAL A 3 -2.64 5.80 2.29
C VAL A 3 -2.55 6.12 3.77
N THR A 4 -1.42 6.70 4.17
CA THR A 4 -1.09 7.20 5.50
C THR A 4 -0.67 8.67 5.34
N ASP A 5 -1.41 9.58 5.99
CA ASP A 5 -1.21 11.02 5.86
C ASP A 5 0.24 11.44 6.18
N GLY A 6 0.82 12.26 5.32
CA GLY A 6 2.20 12.76 5.43
C GLY A 6 3.30 11.74 5.16
N VAL A 7 3.00 10.44 5.02
CA VAL A 7 4.01 9.38 4.84
C VAL A 7 4.11 8.95 3.40
N ASN A 8 2.99 8.60 2.77
CA ASN A 8 2.92 8.10 1.40
C ASN A 8 1.82 8.79 0.57
N GLY A 9 1.27 9.88 1.10
CA GLY A 9 0.23 10.69 0.50
C GLY A 9 -0.28 11.71 1.52
N TYR A 10 -1.20 12.57 1.09
CA TYR A 10 -1.93 13.45 2.00
C TYR A 10 -3.40 13.08 1.99
N LEU A 11 -3.99 13.07 3.18
CA LEU A 11 -5.41 12.90 3.38
C LEU A 11 -6.03 14.25 3.72
N PHE A 12 -7.27 14.44 3.30
CA PHE A 12 -8.06 15.61 3.64
C PHE A 12 -9.51 15.17 3.83
N GLU A 13 -10.28 15.96 4.59
CA GLU A 13 -11.67 15.67 4.85
C GLU A 13 -12.52 15.91 3.59
N PRO A 14 -13.37 14.96 3.16
CA PRO A 14 -14.17 15.12 1.94
C PRO A 14 -15.17 16.27 1.98
N THR A 15 -15.56 16.71 3.19
CA THR A 15 -16.47 17.84 3.40
C THR A 15 -15.75 19.18 3.52
N ASP A 16 -14.42 19.19 3.48
CA ASP A 16 -13.63 20.41 3.40
C ASP A 16 -13.42 20.78 1.93
N ASP A 17 -14.17 21.79 1.48
CA ASP A 17 -14.10 22.31 0.11
C ASP A 17 -12.69 22.79 -0.29
N GLN A 18 -11.83 23.11 0.68
CA GLN A 18 -10.44 23.53 0.44
C GLN A 18 -9.41 22.44 0.75
N GLY A 19 -9.82 21.28 1.26
CA GLY A 19 -8.90 20.25 1.76
C GLY A 19 -7.94 19.74 0.69
N SER A 20 -8.43 19.57 -0.55
CA SER A 20 -7.61 19.16 -1.69
C SER A 20 -6.57 20.23 -2.10
N ILE A 21 -6.93 21.51 -1.98
CA ILE A 21 -6.05 22.64 -2.28
C ILE A 21 -4.93 22.70 -1.23
N VAL A 22 -5.28 22.64 0.05
CA VAL A 22 -4.31 22.66 1.16
C VAL A 22 -3.35 21.46 1.09
N ALA A 23 -3.86 20.25 0.83
CA ALA A 23 -3.02 19.06 0.64
C ALA A 23 -2.04 19.22 -0.54
N THR A 24 -2.48 19.85 -1.63
CA THR A 24 -1.62 20.12 -2.80
C THR A 24 -0.57 21.18 -2.48
N GLN A 25 -0.92 22.25 -1.77
CA GLN A 25 0.04 23.26 -1.33
C GLN A 25 1.13 22.63 -0.44
N ARG A 26 0.74 21.82 0.56
CA ARG A 26 1.68 21.08 1.42
C ARG A 26 2.65 20.20 0.62
N LEU A 27 2.18 19.58 -0.46
CA LEU A 27 3.02 18.77 -1.34
C LEU A 27 4.04 19.60 -2.14
N LEU A 28 3.66 20.82 -2.56
CA LEU A 28 4.49 21.69 -3.38
C LEU A 28 5.51 22.51 -2.57
N GLU A 29 5.12 22.93 -1.36
CA GLU A 29 5.94 23.75 -0.46
C GLU A 29 7.10 22.99 0.19
N LYS A 30 7.04 21.66 0.17
CA LYS A 30 8.02 20.78 0.84
C LYS A 30 8.81 19.91 -0.14
N PRO A 31 9.70 20.50 -0.96
CA PRO A 31 10.42 19.77 -2.01
C PRO A 31 11.31 18.65 -1.45
N GLU A 32 11.94 18.84 -0.29
CA GLU A 32 12.82 17.85 0.33
C GLU A 32 12.06 16.61 0.83
N GLU A 33 10.84 16.80 1.35
CA GLU A 33 9.99 15.70 1.82
C GLU A 33 9.32 14.95 0.64
N ARG A 34 9.27 15.57 -0.54
CA ARG A 34 8.52 15.06 -1.70
C ARG A 34 9.10 13.77 -2.28
N ASP A 35 10.41 13.62 -2.27
CA ASP A 35 11.06 12.42 -2.80
C ASP A 35 10.89 11.22 -1.87
N SER A 36 11.00 11.43 -0.55
CA SER A 36 10.68 10.41 0.45
C SER A 36 9.22 9.96 0.34
N LEU A 37 8.29 10.91 0.24
CA LEU A 37 6.86 10.63 0.08
C LEU A 37 6.57 9.81 -1.19
N ARG A 38 7.20 10.15 -2.32
CA ARG A 38 7.08 9.39 -3.58
C ARG A 38 7.61 7.97 -3.46
N GLN A 39 8.76 7.80 -2.81
CA GLN A 39 9.35 6.48 -2.62
C GLN A 39 8.47 5.60 -1.73
N ASN A 40 7.94 6.15 -0.64
CA ASN A 40 7.00 5.46 0.24
C ASN A 40 5.70 5.10 -0.48
N ALA A 41 5.14 6.01 -1.28
CA ALA A 41 3.96 5.76 -2.10
C ALA A 41 4.20 4.61 -3.09
N ARG A 42 5.38 4.56 -3.71
CA ARG A 42 5.75 3.48 -4.63
C ARG A 42 5.84 2.13 -3.93
N ILE A 43 6.53 2.07 -2.80
CA ILE A 43 6.67 0.85 -1.99
C ILE A 43 5.29 0.33 -1.57
N GLU A 44 4.42 1.21 -1.10
CA GLU A 44 3.08 0.81 -0.68
C GLU A 44 2.27 0.31 -1.88
N ALA A 45 2.25 1.02 -3.00
CA ALA A 45 1.55 0.59 -4.22
C ALA A 45 2.02 -0.80 -4.71
N GLU A 46 3.31 -1.11 -4.61
CA GLU A 46 3.87 -2.41 -4.98
C GLU A 46 3.38 -3.56 -4.08
N ARG A 47 3.03 -3.29 -2.82
CA ARG A 47 2.41 -4.28 -1.92
C ARG A 47 0.98 -4.63 -2.32
N TRP A 48 0.26 -3.68 -2.91
CA TRP A 48 -1.12 -3.86 -3.36
C TRP A 48 -1.23 -4.27 -4.83
N GLY A 49 -0.11 -4.40 -5.54
CA GLY A 49 -0.09 -4.79 -6.95
C GLY A 49 -0.58 -6.22 -7.18
N TRP A 50 -1.10 -6.48 -8.39
CA TRP A 50 -1.59 -7.80 -8.83
C TRP A 50 -0.59 -8.94 -8.62
N SER A 51 0.72 -8.66 -8.76
CA SER A 51 1.76 -9.66 -8.53
C SER A 51 1.87 -10.07 -7.06
N ALA A 52 1.69 -9.14 -6.11
CA ALA A 52 1.66 -9.42 -4.68
C ALA A 52 0.42 -10.24 -4.30
N ALA A 53 -0.76 -9.84 -4.78
CA ALA A 53 -2.00 -10.59 -4.57
C ALA A 53 -1.91 -12.02 -5.15
N THR A 54 -1.38 -12.17 -6.36
CA THR A 54 -1.19 -13.49 -6.98
C THR A 54 -0.20 -14.35 -6.19
N ARG A 55 0.91 -13.78 -5.71
CA ARG A 55 1.87 -14.50 -4.86
C ARG A 55 1.23 -14.98 -3.56
N GLN A 56 0.37 -14.15 -2.94
CA GLN A 56 -0.36 -14.53 -1.73
C GLN A 56 -1.27 -15.74 -1.99
N LEU A 57 -2.03 -15.73 -3.10
CA LEU A 57 -2.89 -16.85 -3.48
C LEU A 57 -2.09 -18.14 -3.74
N GLN A 58 -0.97 -18.03 -4.47
CA GLN A 58 -0.08 -19.18 -4.72
C GLN A 58 0.51 -19.75 -3.42
N ASN A 59 0.95 -18.89 -2.50
CA ASN A 59 1.47 -19.31 -1.20
C ASN A 59 0.40 -20.06 -0.40
N TYR A 60 -0.83 -19.55 -0.40
CA TYR A 60 -1.96 -20.20 0.26
C TYR A 60 -2.22 -21.60 -0.31
N TYR A 61 -2.30 -21.74 -1.64
CA TYR A 61 -2.50 -23.05 -2.26
C TYR A 61 -1.37 -24.04 -1.96
N ARG A 62 -0.11 -23.60 -2.01
CA ARG A 62 1.03 -24.44 -1.62
C ARG A 62 0.92 -24.92 -0.17
N ALA A 63 0.53 -24.04 0.75
CA ALA A 63 0.38 -24.40 2.15
C ALA A 63 -0.74 -25.45 2.37
N VAL A 64 -1.88 -25.28 1.71
CA VAL A 64 -2.99 -26.25 1.77
C VAL A 64 -2.56 -27.61 1.24
N VAL A 65 -1.93 -27.66 0.06
CA VAL A 65 -1.45 -28.93 -0.53
C VAL A 65 -0.44 -29.62 0.38
N ALA A 66 0.54 -28.89 0.91
CA ALA A 66 1.54 -29.45 1.82
C ALA A 66 0.91 -30.03 3.10
N SER A 67 -0.11 -29.35 3.66
CA SER A 67 -0.83 -29.84 4.86
C SER A 67 -1.59 -31.15 4.60
N GLN A 68 -2.18 -31.30 3.41
CA GLN A 68 -2.88 -32.53 3.02
C GLN A 68 -1.92 -33.69 2.80
N SER A 69 -0.76 -33.44 2.16
CA SER A 69 0.26 -34.46 1.94
C SER A 69 0.82 -35.01 3.26
N MET A 70 1.02 -34.16 4.28
CA MET A 70 1.45 -34.63 5.61
C MET A 70 0.37 -35.45 6.32
N SER A 71 -0.91 -35.09 6.16
CA SER A 71 -2.02 -35.82 6.77
C SER A 71 -2.26 -37.19 6.11
N ALA A 72 -1.94 -37.34 4.82
CA ALA A 72 -2.07 -38.59 4.09
C ALA A 72 -0.89 -39.58 4.32
N ALA A 73 0.21 -39.11 4.90
CA ALA A 73 1.42 -39.90 5.16
C ALA A 73 1.53 -40.40 6.63
N ALA A 74 0.60 -39.99 7.50
CA ALA A 74 0.48 -40.41 8.89
C ALA A 74 -0.58 -41.50 9.05
#